data_AF-A0A961X1K1-F1
#
_entry.id   AF-A0A961X1K1-F1
#
_cell.length_a   1.000
_cell.length_b   1.000
_cell.length_c   1.000
_cell.angle_alpha   90.00
_cell.angle_beta   90.00
_cell.angle_gamma   90.00
#
_symmetry.space_group_name_H-M   'P 1'
#
loop_
_entity.id
_entity.type
_entity.pdbx_description
1 polymer ?
#
loop_
_entity_poly.entity_id
_entity_poly.type
_entity_poly.pdbx_seq_one_letter_code
_entity_poly.pdbx_strand_id
1 'polypeptide(L)'
;MMYVVIGAVLILIGLQAFFRKSQPQQQGGGRGALLASLIGGTVTGVVLIVAGLGFLASTSFVLISADRVGHLKRIYLASDLPPGRIIGLPGQKGPQAEILGPGFHFRPLLRVLYDVEQRDVITVPEGYYGQITTLDGAPMPDGMFIAPVIPDDKLATMLDAQTFIEQGGFRGPQETVLKPGSYRINQYLFDVRVDQETVATVIPTGQVGVVKSNVQQPGLNCKEEMVRVSEAQHDADALSVPLVPKGCIGLWREPLLPGAYYLNRHAYDVSLVDTRVQTWEYKGGYRRRIIDLSIDQQGNLQQSERTVDSPVPSSAVDASVFVKVEGWDIPQELRAVAQVAPENAPIVAGSVGGIHEIEQRILTPLIRSIVRNVAGSTIRVPKKDGDQIVGYEVRPTRVLDLIENRE
;
A
#
# COMPACT_ATOMS: atom_id res chain seq x y z
N MET A 1 33.19 -25.65 19.34
CA MET A 1 34.17 -25.87 20.43
C MET A 1 34.76 -27.28 20.44
N MET A 2 33.96 -28.35 20.59
CA MET A 2 34.47 -29.74 20.71
C MET A 2 35.46 -30.16 19.60
N TYR A 3 35.15 -29.88 18.33
CA TYR A 3 36.02 -30.22 17.20
C TYR A 3 37.36 -29.47 17.18
N VAL A 4 37.40 -28.24 17.72
CA VAL A 4 38.64 -27.46 17.83
C VAL A 4 39.54 -28.06 18.91
N VAL A 5 38.95 -28.42 20.06
CA VAL A 5 39.68 -29.05 21.17
C VAL A 5 40.23 -30.41 20.75
N ILE A 6 39.39 -31.25 20.10
CA ILE A 6 39.81 -32.54 19.56
C ILE A 6 40.93 -32.35 18.52
N GLY A 7 40.76 -31.41 17.58
CA GLY A 7 41.76 -31.12 16.56
C GLY A 7 43.10 -30.66 17.16
N ALA A 8 43.07 -29.73 18.11
CA ALA A 8 44.27 -29.23 18.79
C ALA A 8 44.98 -30.31 19.62
N VAL A 9 44.22 -31.15 20.33
CA VAL A 9 44.76 -32.28 21.10
C VAL A 9 45.39 -33.33 20.19
N LEU A 10 44.75 -33.67 19.06
CA LEU A 10 45.29 -34.60 18.07
C LEU A 10 46.59 -34.08 17.45
N ILE A 11 46.70 -32.78 17.18
CA ILE A 11 47.93 -32.15 16.70
C ILE A 11 49.03 -32.21 17.77
N LEU A 12 48.72 -31.91 19.03
CA LEU A 12 49.67 -31.98 20.14
C LEU A 12 50.18 -33.41 20.38
N ILE A 13 49.30 -34.41 20.39
CA ILE A 13 49.66 -35.83 20.54
C ILE A 13 50.44 -36.30 19.32
N GLY A 14 50.04 -35.89 18.11
CA GLY A 14 50.73 -36.22 16.88
C GLY A 14 52.16 -35.64 16.84
N LEU A 15 52.35 -34.40 17.28
CA LEU A 15 53.67 -33.79 17.44
C LEU A 15 54.51 -34.52 18.51
N GLN A 16 53.92 -34.87 19.65
CA GLN A 16 54.63 -35.66 20.67
C GLN A 16 55.04 -37.05 20.16
N ALA A 17 54.19 -37.73 19.39
CA ALA A 17 54.50 -39.02 18.78
C ALA A 17 55.56 -38.91 17.68
N PHE A 18 55.55 -37.81 16.92
CA PHE A 18 56.52 -37.51 15.88
C PHE A 18 57.92 -37.16 16.44
N PHE A 19 57.97 -36.40 17.55
CA PHE A 19 59.22 -35.98 18.19
C PHE A 19 59.75 -36.95 19.27
N ARG A 20 58.95 -37.93 19.71
CA ARG A 20 59.46 -39.04 20.53
C ARG A 20 60.44 -39.88 19.69
N LYS A 21 61.73 -39.53 19.77
CA LYS A 21 62.82 -40.44 19.39
C LYS A 21 62.59 -41.77 20.12
N SER A 22 62.33 -42.81 19.35
CA SER A 22 62.32 -44.20 19.83
C SER A 22 63.63 -44.47 20.56
N GLN A 23 63.60 -44.52 21.90
CA GLN A 23 64.73 -45.03 22.66
C GLN A 23 64.96 -46.49 22.24
N PRO A 24 66.17 -46.88 21.85
CA PRO A 24 66.43 -48.25 21.43
C PRO A 24 66.30 -49.15 22.66
N GLN A 25 65.24 -49.95 22.71
CA GLN A 25 65.13 -51.05 23.67
C GLN A 25 66.09 -52.16 23.20
N GLN A 26 67.18 -52.34 23.95
CA GLN A 26 68.03 -53.53 23.83
C GLN A 26 67.19 -54.76 24.17
N GLN A 27 66.88 -55.59 23.18
CA GLN A 27 67.17 -57.03 23.16
C GLN A 27 66.44 -57.73 22.01
N GLY A 28 67.16 -58.61 21.30
CA GLY A 28 66.57 -59.71 20.51
C GLY A 28 66.59 -59.48 19.00
N GLY A 29 67.55 -60.13 18.33
CA GLY A 29 67.78 -60.03 16.89
C GLY A 29 66.58 -60.40 16.01
N GLY A 30 66.30 -59.52 15.05
CA GLY A 30 65.47 -59.76 13.88
C GLY A 30 65.44 -58.50 13.03
N ARG A 31 65.98 -58.53 11.80
CA ARG A 31 66.06 -57.37 10.88
C ARG A 31 64.70 -56.71 10.60
N GLY A 32 63.57 -57.36 10.96
CA GLY A 32 62.22 -56.79 10.90
C GLY A 32 61.78 -55.90 12.07
N ALA A 33 62.39 -56.02 13.26
CA ALA A 33 61.93 -55.29 14.46
C ALA A 33 62.36 -53.81 14.50
N LEU A 34 63.51 -53.48 13.89
CA LEU A 34 64.03 -52.11 13.79
C LEU A 34 63.24 -51.25 12.78
N LEU A 35 62.75 -51.86 11.69
CA LEU A 35 61.89 -51.19 10.73
C LEU A 35 60.48 -50.95 11.31
N ALA A 36 59.96 -51.89 12.11
CA ALA A 36 58.65 -51.76 12.77
C ALA A 36 58.61 -50.62 13.81
N SER A 37 59.68 -50.39 14.58
CA SER A 37 59.72 -49.34 15.62
C SER A 37 59.95 -47.93 15.06
N LEU A 38 60.59 -47.80 13.89
CA LEU A 38 60.83 -46.50 13.22
C LEU A 38 59.65 -46.04 12.36
N ILE A 39 58.90 -46.99 11.78
CA ILE A 39 57.74 -46.70 10.92
C ILE A 39 56.48 -46.46 11.77
N GLY A 40 56.32 -47.13 12.91
CA GLY A 40 55.11 -47.02 13.74
C GLY A 40 54.87 -45.63 14.33
N GLY A 41 55.87 -45.00 14.95
CA GLY A 41 55.70 -43.73 15.66
C GLY A 41 55.52 -42.52 14.75
N THR A 42 56.30 -42.46 13.67
CA THR A 42 56.28 -41.34 12.72
C THR A 42 55.03 -41.35 11.86
N VAL A 43 54.61 -42.50 11.34
CA VAL A 43 53.38 -42.64 10.54
C VAL A 43 52.16 -42.34 11.41
N THR A 44 52.10 -42.85 12.64
CA THR A 44 51.01 -42.55 13.57
C THR A 44 50.94 -41.06 13.90
N GLY A 45 52.09 -40.42 14.14
CA GLY A 45 52.16 -38.97 14.38
C GLY A 45 51.63 -38.16 13.20
N VAL A 46 52.03 -38.49 11.97
CA VAL A 46 51.54 -37.83 10.74
C VAL A 46 50.04 -38.02 10.56
N VAL A 47 49.51 -39.22 10.77
CA VAL A 47 48.07 -39.50 10.67
C VAL A 47 47.27 -38.66 11.68
N LEU A 48 47.73 -38.55 12.92
CA LEU A 48 47.08 -37.74 13.95
C LEU A 48 47.12 -36.24 13.64
N ILE A 49 48.22 -35.75 13.07
CA ILE A 49 48.33 -34.35 12.62
C ILE A 49 47.36 -34.08 11.47
N VAL A 50 47.29 -34.97 10.46
CA VAL A 50 46.36 -34.84 9.33
C VAL A 50 44.91 -34.90 9.81
N ALA A 51 44.59 -35.81 10.74
CA ALA A 51 43.26 -35.88 11.34
C ALA A 51 42.92 -34.60 12.12
N GLY A 52 43.86 -34.09 12.92
CA GLY A 52 43.68 -32.85 13.67
C GLY A 52 43.51 -31.62 12.78
N LEU A 53 44.28 -31.52 11.69
CA LEU A 53 44.10 -30.50 10.65
C LEU A 53 42.75 -30.65 9.94
N GLY A 54 42.29 -31.87 9.66
CA GLY A 54 40.97 -32.13 9.10
C GLY A 54 39.84 -31.66 10.02
N PHE A 55 39.96 -31.92 11.33
CA PHE A 55 39.02 -31.39 12.32
C PHE A 55 39.01 -29.85 12.38
N LEU A 56 40.18 -29.20 12.35
CA LEU A 56 40.25 -27.73 12.30
C LEU A 56 39.69 -27.17 10.98
N ALA A 57 40.00 -27.81 9.85
CA ALA A 57 39.44 -27.45 8.54
C ALA A 57 37.91 -27.57 8.53
N SER A 58 37.33 -28.60 9.17
CA SER A 58 35.88 -28.77 9.30
C SER A 58 35.18 -27.62 10.03
N THR A 59 35.89 -26.91 10.89
CA THR A 59 35.37 -25.71 11.58
C THR A 59 35.46 -24.42 10.77
N SER A 60 36.15 -24.46 9.62
CA SER A 60 36.49 -23.28 8.82
C SER A 60 35.62 -23.12 7.57
N PHE A 61 34.61 -23.98 7.37
CA PHE A 61 33.69 -23.83 6.24
C PHE A 61 32.23 -24.03 6.62
N VAL A 62 31.35 -23.45 5.82
CA VAL A 62 29.91 -23.67 5.87
C VAL A 62 29.37 -23.78 4.44
N LEU A 63 28.37 -24.65 4.28
CA LEU A 63 27.62 -24.79 3.04
C LEU A 63 26.22 -24.26 3.31
N ILE A 64 25.82 -23.24 2.55
CA ILE A 64 24.49 -22.64 2.63
C ILE A 64 23.65 -23.20 1.49
N SER A 65 22.45 -23.71 1.80
CA SER A 65 21.51 -24.22 0.81
C SER A 65 21.06 -23.14 -0.16
N ALA A 66 20.66 -23.54 -1.38
CA ALA A 66 20.28 -22.60 -2.43
C ALA A 66 19.08 -21.70 -2.07
N ASP A 67 18.15 -22.24 -1.28
CA ASP A 67 16.90 -21.65 -0.80
C ASP A 67 17.05 -20.92 0.56
N ARG A 68 18.27 -20.78 1.06
CA ARG A 68 18.55 -20.18 2.37
C ARG A 68 19.58 -19.05 2.31
N VAL A 69 19.61 -18.28 3.38
CA VAL A 69 20.58 -17.23 3.66
C VAL A 69 21.27 -17.54 4.98
N GLY A 70 22.61 -17.55 4.97
CA GLY A 70 23.42 -17.74 6.16
C GLY A 70 23.56 -16.45 6.93
N HIS A 71 22.99 -16.41 8.13
CA HIS A 71 23.11 -15.30 9.06
C HIS A 71 24.23 -15.59 10.06
N LEU A 72 25.11 -14.61 10.25
CA LEU A 72 26.27 -14.73 11.13
C LEU A 72 26.01 -14.05 12.46
N LYS A 73 26.39 -14.69 13.57
CA LYS A 73 26.41 -14.09 14.90
C LYS A 73 27.78 -14.27 15.53
N ARG A 74 28.53 -13.18 15.69
CA ARG A 74 29.88 -13.23 16.24
C ARG A 74 29.87 -13.35 17.75
N ILE A 75 30.53 -14.38 18.29
CA ILE A 75 30.53 -14.66 19.74
C ILE A 75 31.86 -14.27 20.38
N TYR A 76 32.99 -14.51 19.69
CA TYR A 76 34.33 -14.36 20.24
C TYR A 76 35.22 -13.38 19.46
N LEU A 77 36.31 -12.96 20.11
CA LEU A 77 37.40 -12.15 19.55
C LEU A 77 36.93 -10.87 18.84
N ALA A 78 35.98 -10.15 19.43
CA ALA A 78 35.44 -8.90 18.91
C ALA A 78 35.12 -7.92 20.03
N SER A 79 34.95 -6.64 19.69
CA SER A 79 34.45 -5.63 20.60
C SER A 79 32.96 -5.84 20.88
N ASP A 80 32.48 -5.43 22.05
CA ASP A 80 31.05 -5.50 22.37
C ASP A 80 30.23 -4.50 21.53
N LEU A 81 28.93 -4.79 21.37
CA LEU A 81 28.01 -3.92 20.65
C LEU A 81 27.82 -2.57 21.38
N PRO A 82 27.80 -1.44 20.66
CA PRO A 82 27.40 -0.16 21.23
C PRO A 82 25.99 -0.25 21.85
N PRO A 83 25.70 0.46 22.96
CA PRO A 83 24.37 0.46 23.57
C PRO A 83 23.29 0.87 22.58
N GLY A 84 22.18 0.12 22.54
CA GLY A 84 21.04 0.39 21.67
C GLY A 84 21.17 -0.11 20.22
N ARG A 85 22.30 -0.73 19.85
CA ARG A 85 22.48 -1.44 18.58
C ARG A 85 22.17 -2.93 18.73
N ILE A 86 21.62 -3.53 17.68
CA ILE A 86 21.28 -4.94 17.57
C ILE A 86 22.18 -5.63 16.53
N ILE A 87 22.56 -4.90 15.48
CA ILE A 87 23.38 -5.37 14.38
C ILE A 87 24.83 -4.89 14.57
N GLY A 88 25.74 -5.87 14.61
CA GLY A 88 27.17 -5.67 14.68
C GLY A 88 27.76 -5.40 13.30
N LEU A 89 28.53 -4.32 13.23
CA LEU A 89 29.42 -4.03 12.10
C LEU A 89 30.70 -4.89 12.17
N PRO A 90 31.51 -4.95 11.10
CA PRO A 90 32.73 -5.75 11.09
C PRO A 90 33.61 -5.49 12.31
N GLY A 91 33.91 -6.54 13.08
CA GLY A 91 34.73 -6.46 14.30
C GLY A 91 33.94 -6.38 15.61
N GLN A 92 32.62 -6.28 15.57
CA GLN A 92 31.75 -6.26 16.75
C GLN A 92 31.10 -7.62 17.01
N LYS A 93 30.79 -7.93 18.26
CA LYS A 93 30.04 -9.15 18.65
C LYS A 93 28.56 -9.03 18.26
N GLY A 94 27.84 -10.14 18.34
CA GLY A 94 26.40 -10.21 18.08
C GLY A 94 26.02 -10.49 16.63
N PRO A 95 24.72 -10.41 16.29
CA PRO A 95 24.21 -10.57 14.93
C PRO A 95 24.96 -9.65 13.97
N GLN A 96 25.55 -10.17 12.91
CA GLN A 96 26.35 -9.37 11.98
C GLN A 96 25.47 -8.80 10.87
N ALA A 97 25.87 -7.64 10.34
CA ALA A 97 25.27 -7.06 9.14
C ALA A 97 25.48 -7.94 7.90
N GLU A 98 26.64 -8.58 7.80
CA GLU A 98 26.99 -9.44 6.69
C GLU A 98 26.17 -10.75 6.68
N ILE A 99 25.68 -11.10 5.49
CA ILE A 99 25.01 -12.38 5.19
C ILE A 99 25.84 -13.22 4.22
N LEU A 100 25.71 -14.54 4.33
CA LEU A 100 26.29 -15.50 3.41
C LEU A 100 25.25 -15.96 2.40
N GLY A 101 25.54 -15.75 1.12
CA GLY A 101 24.75 -16.30 0.01
C GLY A 101 24.85 -17.83 -0.10
N PRO A 102 24.13 -18.45 -1.04
CA PRO A 102 24.18 -19.90 -1.24
C PRO A 102 25.57 -20.35 -1.72
N GLY A 103 25.95 -21.58 -1.37
CA GLY A 103 27.22 -22.18 -1.77
C GLY A 103 28.22 -22.36 -0.63
N PHE A 104 29.46 -22.69 -1.02
CA PHE A 104 30.54 -23.00 -0.09
C PHE A 104 31.26 -21.71 0.32
N HIS A 105 31.31 -21.45 1.63
CA HIS A 105 32.03 -20.33 2.21
C HIS A 105 33.13 -20.85 3.12
N PHE A 106 34.36 -20.39 2.87
CA PHE A 106 35.52 -20.73 3.69
C PHE A 106 36.06 -19.49 4.40
N ARG A 107 36.11 -19.56 5.74
CA ARG A 107 36.77 -18.57 6.60
C ARG A 107 37.43 -19.29 7.78
N PRO A 108 38.71 -19.01 8.10
CA PRO A 108 39.39 -19.65 9.21
C PRO A 108 38.59 -19.54 10.51
N LEU A 109 38.34 -20.69 11.17
CA LEU A 109 37.60 -20.77 12.44
C LEU A 109 36.18 -20.19 12.40
N LEU A 110 35.52 -20.18 11.22
CA LEU A 110 34.18 -19.62 11.04
C LEU A 110 33.17 -20.13 12.08
N ARG A 111 33.02 -21.46 12.21
CA ARG A 111 32.07 -22.11 13.14
C ARG A 111 32.48 -22.01 14.62
N VAL A 112 33.60 -21.37 14.90
CA VAL A 112 34.13 -21.17 16.25
C VAL A 112 33.87 -19.73 16.66
N LEU A 113 34.21 -18.79 15.79
CA LEU A 113 34.05 -17.35 16.03
C LEU A 113 32.61 -16.88 15.82
N TYR A 114 31.88 -17.54 14.92
CA TYR A 114 30.52 -17.23 14.55
C TYR A 114 29.61 -18.43 14.78
N ASP A 115 28.42 -18.13 15.26
CA ASP A 115 27.25 -19.01 15.13
C ASP A 115 26.57 -18.70 13.79
N VAL A 116 26.27 -19.74 13.02
CA VAL A 116 25.76 -19.61 11.65
C VAL A 116 24.35 -20.18 11.61
N GLU A 117 23.37 -19.29 11.50
CA GLU A 117 21.96 -19.64 11.41
C GLU A 117 21.52 -19.57 9.94
N GLN A 118 20.90 -20.63 9.42
CA GLN A 118 20.34 -20.60 8.07
C GLN A 118 18.85 -20.31 8.14
N ARG A 119 18.42 -19.21 7.52
CA ARG A 119 17.01 -18.84 7.39
C ARG A 119 16.58 -18.91 5.94
N ASP A 120 15.30 -19.16 5.72
CA ASP A 120 14.74 -19.28 4.38
C ASP A 120 14.75 -17.92 3.68
N VAL A 121 14.94 -17.91 2.35
CA VAL A 121 14.87 -16.68 1.56
C VAL A 121 13.47 -16.07 1.67
N ILE A 122 13.39 -14.75 1.84
CA ILE A 122 12.09 -14.05 1.88
C ILE A 122 11.52 -14.03 0.46
N THR A 123 10.36 -14.66 0.27
CA THR A 123 9.65 -14.64 -1.01
C THR A 123 8.36 -13.85 -0.86
N VAL A 124 8.23 -12.78 -1.63
CA VAL A 124 7.02 -11.98 -1.76
C VAL A 124 6.25 -12.50 -2.98
N PRO A 125 5.06 -13.09 -2.80
CA PRO A 125 4.26 -13.61 -3.90
C PRO A 125 3.67 -12.47 -4.75
N GLU A 126 3.28 -12.81 -5.97
CA GLU A 126 2.60 -11.87 -6.86
C GLU A 126 1.27 -11.38 -6.25
N GLY A 127 0.95 -10.10 -6.46
CA GLY A 127 -0.23 -9.46 -5.88
C GLY A 127 -0.07 -9.02 -4.41
N TYR A 128 1.04 -9.36 -3.77
CA TYR A 128 1.39 -8.91 -2.42
C TYR A 128 2.64 -8.01 -2.46
N TYR A 129 2.81 -7.23 -1.40
CA TYR A 129 4.07 -6.57 -1.10
C TYR A 129 4.62 -7.08 0.24
N GLY A 130 5.94 -6.96 0.43
CA GLY A 130 6.57 -7.20 1.72
C GLY A 130 6.63 -5.91 2.52
N GLN A 131 5.93 -5.87 3.65
CA GLN A 131 6.06 -4.76 4.61
C GLN A 131 7.36 -4.90 5.36
N ILE A 132 8.20 -3.86 5.33
CA ILE A 132 9.51 -3.86 5.99
C ILE A 132 9.43 -3.10 7.32
N THR A 133 9.91 -3.72 8.38
CA THR A 133 10.19 -3.07 9.66
C THR A 133 11.66 -3.28 10.00
N THR A 134 12.38 -2.21 10.29
CA THR A 134 13.81 -2.27 10.63
C THR A 134 13.99 -2.26 12.14
N LEU A 135 14.81 -3.17 12.65
CA LEU A 135 15.01 -3.34 14.10
C LEU A 135 16.17 -2.48 14.64
N ASP A 136 17.09 -2.07 13.78
CA ASP A 136 18.24 -1.23 14.11
C ASP A 136 18.40 -0.12 13.06
N GLY A 137 19.09 0.96 13.43
CA GLY A 137 19.20 2.17 12.62
C GLY A 137 19.27 3.43 13.47
N ALA A 138 19.28 4.58 12.80
CA ALA A 138 19.04 5.87 13.43
C ALA A 138 17.62 5.91 14.03
N PRO A 139 17.40 6.65 15.13
CA PRO A 139 16.05 6.85 15.66
C PRO A 139 15.13 7.49 14.61
N MET A 140 13.84 7.15 14.65
CA MET A 140 12.82 7.75 13.79
C MET A 140 12.86 9.28 13.91
N PRO A 141 12.74 10.05 12.82
CA PRO A 141 12.61 11.50 12.89
C PRO A 141 11.43 11.93 13.76
N ASP A 142 11.60 13.05 14.48
CA ASP A 142 10.54 13.58 15.34
C ASP A 142 9.27 13.90 14.53
N GLY A 143 8.12 13.51 15.07
CA GLY A 143 6.82 13.72 14.43
C GLY A 143 6.46 12.72 13.33
N MET A 144 7.32 11.74 13.03
CA MET A 144 7.03 10.66 12.08
C MET A 144 6.83 9.32 12.81
N PHE A 145 5.87 8.52 12.33
CA PHE A 145 5.65 7.15 12.84
C PHE A 145 6.08 6.05 11.86
N ILE A 146 6.39 6.43 10.61
CA ILE A 146 6.94 5.59 9.55
C ILE A 146 8.16 6.30 8.97
N ALA A 147 9.20 5.53 8.67
CA ALA A 147 10.44 6.06 8.11
C ALA A 147 10.24 6.58 6.68
N PRO A 148 10.89 7.69 6.30
CA PRO A 148 10.81 8.27 4.96
C PRO A 148 11.05 7.27 3.83
N VAL A 149 10.41 7.50 2.69
CA VAL A 149 10.65 6.73 1.47
C VAL A 149 12.13 6.64 1.11
N ILE A 150 12.58 5.42 0.85
CA ILE A 150 13.85 5.12 0.23
C ILE A 150 13.64 5.16 -1.28
N PRO A 151 14.34 6.04 -2.01
CA PRO A 151 14.23 6.11 -3.46
C PRO A 151 14.53 4.75 -4.14
N ASP A 152 13.77 4.43 -5.20
CA ASP A 152 13.87 3.15 -5.93
C ASP A 152 15.29 2.87 -6.44
N ASP A 153 16.06 3.89 -6.81
CA ASP A 153 17.45 3.79 -7.26
C ASP A 153 18.42 3.36 -6.15
N LYS A 154 18.10 3.67 -4.89
CA LYS A 154 18.91 3.31 -3.71
C LYS A 154 18.42 2.07 -3.01
N LEU A 155 17.23 1.56 -3.36
CA LEU A 155 16.61 0.44 -2.67
C LEU A 155 17.53 -0.79 -2.60
N ALA A 156 18.13 -1.20 -3.72
CA ALA A 156 19.03 -2.36 -3.74
C ALA A 156 20.21 -2.23 -2.77
N THR A 157 20.77 -1.03 -2.66
CA THR A 157 21.87 -0.70 -1.75
C THR A 157 21.41 -0.60 -0.31
N MET A 158 20.21 -0.08 -0.06
CA MET A 158 19.63 0.06 1.29
C MET A 158 19.08 -1.26 1.85
N LEU A 159 18.91 -2.29 1.02
CA LEU A 159 18.61 -3.65 1.47
C LEU A 159 19.85 -4.40 1.99
N ASP A 160 21.06 -3.86 1.78
CA ASP A 160 22.26 -4.32 2.45
C ASP A 160 22.32 -3.75 3.87
N ALA A 161 22.46 -4.63 4.87
CA ALA A 161 22.35 -4.23 6.27
C ALA A 161 23.51 -3.36 6.74
N GLN A 162 24.72 -3.56 6.21
CA GLN A 162 25.86 -2.75 6.57
C GLN A 162 25.65 -1.33 6.05
N THR A 163 25.32 -1.24 4.76
CA THR A 163 25.10 0.04 4.10
C THR A 163 23.91 0.79 4.70
N PHE A 164 22.82 0.10 5.03
CA PHE A 164 21.66 0.70 5.70
C PHE A 164 22.04 1.40 7.01
N ILE A 165 22.84 0.74 7.86
CA ILE A 165 23.25 1.28 9.15
C ILE A 165 24.26 2.43 8.97
N GLU A 166 25.21 2.29 8.05
CA GLU A 166 26.23 3.30 7.77
C GLU A 166 25.67 4.56 7.11
N GLN A 167 24.68 4.43 6.23
CA GLN A 167 24.02 5.56 5.53
C GLN A 167 22.91 6.22 6.35
N GLY A 168 22.74 5.84 7.63
CA GLY A 168 21.78 6.47 8.53
C GLY A 168 20.33 6.05 8.30
N GLY A 169 20.08 4.81 7.84
CA GLY A 169 18.75 4.24 7.75
C GLY A 169 18.03 4.26 9.10
N PHE A 170 16.73 4.53 9.08
CA PHE A 170 15.92 4.72 10.29
C PHE A 170 15.39 3.39 10.81
N ARG A 171 15.35 3.21 12.14
CA ARG A 171 14.70 2.07 12.80
C ARG A 171 13.18 2.25 12.87
N GLY A 172 12.42 1.17 12.71
CA GLY A 172 10.96 1.14 12.77
C GLY A 172 10.31 0.78 11.43
N PRO A 173 8.98 0.93 11.33
CA PRO A 173 8.24 0.64 10.10
C PRO A 173 8.73 1.54 8.95
N GLN A 174 8.95 0.95 7.77
CA GLN A 174 9.41 1.68 6.58
C GLN A 174 8.23 2.01 5.66
N GLU A 175 8.27 3.18 5.04
CA GLU A 175 7.28 3.53 3.99
C GLU A 175 7.48 2.66 2.74
N THR A 176 8.74 2.37 2.42
CA THR A 176 9.13 1.57 1.26
C THR A 176 8.83 0.10 1.49
N VAL A 177 8.25 -0.54 0.47
CA VAL A 177 7.83 -1.94 0.50
C VAL A 177 8.66 -2.78 -0.45
N LEU A 178 8.80 -4.07 -0.17
CA LEU A 178 9.36 -5.03 -1.13
C LEU A 178 8.30 -5.38 -2.18
N LYS A 179 8.67 -5.24 -3.45
CA LYS A 179 7.86 -5.68 -4.59
C LYS A 179 7.89 -7.23 -4.68
N PRO A 180 7.02 -7.88 -5.46
CA PRO A 180 7.08 -9.33 -5.63
C PRO A 180 8.45 -9.82 -6.10
N GLY A 181 8.94 -10.91 -5.49
CA GLY A 181 10.27 -11.46 -5.76
C GLY A 181 10.89 -12.19 -4.58
N SER A 182 12.10 -12.71 -4.79
CA SER A 182 12.88 -13.41 -3.75
C SER A 182 14.06 -12.58 -3.29
N TYR A 183 14.11 -12.29 -1.99
CA TYR A 183 15.05 -11.35 -1.38
C TYR A 183 15.97 -12.07 -0.39
N ARG A 184 17.27 -11.98 -0.65
CA ARG A 184 18.32 -12.44 0.26
C ARG A 184 18.82 -11.26 1.09
N ILE A 185 18.06 -10.93 2.13
CA ILE A 185 18.36 -9.81 3.02
C ILE A 185 18.59 -10.30 4.45
N ASN A 186 19.18 -9.43 5.27
CA ASN A 186 19.47 -9.74 6.67
C ASN A 186 18.20 -9.69 7.52
N GLN A 187 17.72 -10.85 7.96
CA GLN A 187 16.50 -11.02 8.76
C GLN A 187 16.69 -10.72 10.25
N TYR A 188 17.91 -10.37 10.70
CA TYR A 188 18.10 -9.76 12.01
C TYR A 188 17.83 -8.25 11.97
N LEU A 189 18.03 -7.60 10.83
CA LEU A 189 17.80 -6.17 10.65
C LEU A 189 16.40 -5.90 10.10
N PHE A 190 16.05 -6.57 9.00
CA PHE A 190 14.82 -6.38 8.27
C PHE A 190 13.82 -7.47 8.65
N ASP A 191 12.80 -7.08 9.42
CA ASP A 191 11.62 -7.90 9.62
C ASP A 191 10.66 -7.66 8.46
N VAL A 192 10.37 -8.70 7.68
CA VAL A 192 9.48 -8.61 6.52
C VAL A 192 8.23 -9.42 6.78
N ARG A 193 7.09 -8.73 6.71
CA ARG A 193 5.77 -9.33 6.85
C ARG A 193 5.07 -9.38 5.50
N VAL A 194 4.52 -10.55 5.20
CA VAL A 194 3.68 -10.82 4.03
C VAL A 194 2.46 -11.56 4.54
N ASP A 195 1.31 -10.88 4.58
CA ASP A 195 0.05 -11.43 5.07
C ASP A 195 -1.15 -10.85 4.30
N GLN A 196 -2.37 -11.08 4.78
CA GLN A 196 -3.58 -10.59 4.10
C GLN A 196 -3.71 -9.06 4.11
N GLU A 197 -2.98 -8.36 4.96
CA GLU A 197 -2.98 -6.90 5.03
C GLU A 197 -2.00 -6.30 4.00
N THR A 198 -1.09 -7.09 3.44
CA THR A 198 -0.06 -6.62 2.49
C THR A 198 -0.42 -6.87 1.01
N VAL A 199 -1.71 -6.88 0.68
CA VAL A 199 -2.21 -7.03 -0.70
C VAL A 199 -2.05 -5.71 -1.47
N ALA A 200 -1.61 -5.80 -2.72
CA ALA A 200 -1.50 -4.67 -3.62
C ALA A 200 -2.83 -3.91 -3.77
N THR A 201 -2.75 -2.59 -3.81
CA THR A 201 -3.91 -1.74 -4.05
C THR A 201 -4.20 -1.72 -5.55
N VAL A 202 -5.30 -2.35 -5.94
CA VAL A 202 -5.74 -2.40 -7.35
C VAL A 202 -6.88 -1.41 -7.56
N ILE A 203 -6.65 -0.46 -8.46
CA ILE A 203 -7.64 0.54 -8.85
C ILE A 203 -8.25 0.08 -10.17
N PRO A 204 -9.55 -0.26 -10.21
CA PRO A 204 -10.19 -0.77 -11.41
C PRO A 204 -10.42 0.35 -12.43
N THR A 205 -10.65 -0.05 -13.69
CA THR A 205 -11.02 0.89 -14.76
C THR A 205 -12.36 1.59 -14.46
N GLY A 206 -12.44 2.88 -14.75
CA GLY A 206 -13.62 3.71 -14.45
C GLY A 206 -13.65 4.21 -13.00
N GLN A 207 -12.59 3.99 -12.24
CA GLN A 207 -12.40 4.56 -10.90
C GLN A 207 -11.01 5.19 -10.79
N VAL A 208 -10.84 6.04 -9.80
CA VAL A 208 -9.54 6.60 -9.40
C VAL A 208 -9.34 6.43 -7.90
N GLY A 209 -8.09 6.27 -7.47
CA GLY A 209 -7.74 6.13 -6.07
C GLY A 209 -7.33 7.47 -5.47
N VAL A 210 -8.14 8.01 -4.57
CA VAL A 210 -7.78 9.18 -3.77
C VAL A 210 -6.95 8.72 -2.59
N VAL A 211 -5.78 9.33 -2.40
CA VAL A 211 -4.82 8.92 -1.37
C VAL A 211 -4.80 9.93 -0.24
N LYS A 212 -5.03 9.45 0.98
CA LYS A 212 -4.71 10.15 2.21
C LYS A 212 -3.38 9.61 2.73
N SER A 213 -2.37 10.48 2.75
CA SER A 213 -1.05 10.16 3.28
C SER A 213 -0.96 10.54 4.75
N ASN A 214 -0.39 9.64 5.54
CA ASN A 214 -0.03 9.89 6.94
C ASN A 214 1.47 10.18 7.10
N VAL A 215 2.24 10.15 6.00
CA VAL A 215 3.69 10.34 6.00
C VAL A 215 4.07 11.57 5.19
N GLN A 216 5.23 12.15 5.52
CA GLN A 216 5.77 13.31 4.83
C GLN A 216 7.21 13.03 4.38
N GLN A 217 7.45 13.24 3.09
CA GLN A 217 8.78 13.15 2.52
C GLN A 217 9.62 14.38 2.92
N PRO A 218 10.83 14.17 3.49
CA PRO A 218 11.71 15.27 3.85
C PRO A 218 12.07 16.14 2.64
N GLY A 219 12.06 17.46 2.83
CA GLY A 219 12.48 18.44 1.81
C GLY A 219 11.39 18.84 0.80
N LEU A 220 10.18 18.28 0.89
CA LEU A 220 9.06 18.71 0.05
C LEU A 220 8.38 19.98 0.62
N ASN A 221 8.01 20.91 -0.26
CA ASN A 221 7.25 22.11 0.12
C ASN A 221 5.76 21.78 0.21
N CYS A 222 5.31 21.38 1.40
CA CYS A 222 3.92 21.00 1.67
C CYS A 222 3.04 22.23 1.91
N LYS A 223 2.85 23.05 0.88
CA LYS A 223 1.83 24.11 0.91
C LYS A 223 0.47 23.49 0.65
N GLU A 224 -0.42 23.59 1.63
CA GLU A 224 -1.82 23.28 1.46
C GLU A 224 -2.45 24.28 0.50
N GLU A 225 -3.07 23.77 -0.56
CA GLU A 225 -3.87 24.57 -1.48
C GLU A 225 -5.34 24.31 -1.20
N MET A 226 -6.05 25.35 -0.78
CA MET A 226 -7.50 25.27 -0.59
C MET A 226 -8.17 25.42 -1.95
N VAL A 227 -8.59 24.29 -2.51
CA VAL A 227 -9.36 24.28 -3.75
C VAL A 227 -10.84 24.44 -3.41
N ARG A 228 -11.49 25.45 -4.01
CA ARG A 228 -12.93 25.72 -3.85
C ARG A 228 -13.68 25.21 -5.08
N VAL A 229 -14.84 24.61 -4.84
CA VAL A 229 -15.68 23.99 -5.89
C VAL A 229 -16.47 25.01 -6.74
N SER A 230 -16.40 26.32 -6.46
CA SER A 230 -17.12 27.34 -7.25
C SER A 230 -16.38 28.68 -7.39
N GLU A 231 -16.33 29.22 -8.62
CA GLU A 231 -15.95 30.62 -8.93
C GLU A 231 -17.06 31.64 -8.58
N ALA A 232 -18.24 31.18 -8.16
CA ALA A 232 -19.32 32.07 -7.73
C ALA A 232 -18.94 32.79 -6.43
N GLN A 233 -18.65 34.08 -6.55
CA GLN A 233 -18.18 34.98 -5.48
C GLN A 233 -19.13 35.17 -4.28
N HIS A 234 -20.27 34.46 -4.23
CA HIS A 234 -21.36 34.74 -3.28
C HIS A 234 -22.03 33.51 -2.67
N ASP A 235 -21.30 32.43 -2.38
CA ASP A 235 -21.83 31.38 -1.49
C ASP A 235 -20.84 31.03 -0.36
N ALA A 236 -21.32 31.16 0.88
CA ALA A 236 -20.62 30.77 2.10
C ALA A 236 -20.51 29.24 2.27
N ASP A 237 -21.07 28.46 1.33
CA ASP A 237 -21.15 27.00 1.34
C ASP A 237 -20.16 26.32 0.36
N ALA A 238 -19.20 27.05 -0.20
CA ALA A 238 -18.17 26.46 -1.04
C ALA A 238 -17.30 25.50 -0.22
N LEU A 239 -17.52 24.20 -0.38
CA LEU A 239 -16.71 23.13 0.21
C LEU A 239 -15.25 23.34 -0.20
N SER A 240 -14.40 23.70 0.77
CA SER A 240 -12.97 23.85 0.57
C SER A 240 -12.25 22.69 1.23
N VAL A 241 -11.47 21.94 0.45
CA VAL A 241 -10.65 20.84 0.96
C VAL A 241 -9.18 21.24 0.86
N PRO A 242 -8.41 21.14 1.95
CA PRO A 242 -6.97 21.33 1.88
C PRO A 242 -6.35 20.15 1.13
N LEU A 243 -5.80 20.42 -0.05
CA LEU A 243 -5.08 19.42 -0.84
C LEU A 243 -3.58 19.69 -0.79
N VAL A 244 -2.81 18.61 -0.73
CA VAL A 244 -1.34 18.65 -0.70
C VAL A 244 -0.76 17.92 -1.91
N PRO A 245 0.45 18.27 -2.37
CA PRO A 245 1.12 17.51 -3.42
C PRO A 245 1.50 16.10 -2.94
N LYS A 246 1.69 15.18 -3.89
CA LYS A 246 2.18 13.83 -3.60
C LYS A 246 3.45 13.84 -2.75
N GLY A 247 3.49 13.01 -1.71
CA GLY A 247 4.60 12.90 -0.77
C GLY A 247 4.47 13.77 0.48
N CYS A 248 3.44 14.62 0.56
CA CYS A 248 3.09 15.33 1.78
C CYS A 248 2.05 14.57 2.60
N ILE A 249 2.00 14.87 3.91
CA ILE A 249 0.94 14.42 4.80
C ILE A 249 -0.36 15.15 4.46
N GLY A 250 -1.48 14.43 4.43
CA GLY A 250 -2.80 14.96 4.06
C GLY A 250 -3.39 14.30 2.81
N LEU A 251 -4.41 14.93 2.25
CA LEU A 251 -5.11 14.44 1.05
C LEU A 251 -4.37 14.87 -0.21
N TRP A 252 -3.91 13.91 -1.01
CA TRP A 252 -3.18 14.22 -2.24
C TRP A 252 -4.07 14.86 -3.29
N ARG A 253 -3.54 15.90 -3.95
CA ARG A 253 -4.19 16.56 -5.09
C ARG A 253 -4.22 15.68 -6.32
N GLU A 254 -3.16 14.93 -6.56
CA GLU A 254 -3.10 14.02 -7.70
C GLU A 254 -3.66 12.64 -7.29
N PRO A 255 -4.80 12.19 -7.85
CA PRO A 255 -5.29 10.84 -7.61
C PRO A 255 -4.44 9.81 -8.34
N LEU A 256 -4.52 8.57 -7.89
CA LEU A 256 -3.96 7.41 -8.58
C LEU A 256 -4.91 6.96 -9.70
N LEU A 257 -4.34 6.77 -10.89
CA LEU A 257 -5.06 6.27 -12.06
C LEU A 257 -5.32 4.75 -11.94
N PRO A 258 -6.18 4.17 -12.80
CA PRO A 258 -6.36 2.73 -12.86
C PRO A 258 -5.04 1.98 -13.02
N GLY A 259 -4.82 0.97 -12.16
CA GLY A 259 -3.56 0.25 -12.09
C GLY A 259 -3.37 -0.49 -10.77
N ALA A 260 -2.28 -1.27 -10.67
CA ALA A 260 -1.88 -1.95 -9.45
C ALA A 260 -0.71 -1.21 -8.79
N TYR A 261 -0.84 -0.93 -7.49
CA TYR A 261 0.13 -0.17 -6.72
C TYR A 261 0.52 -0.94 -5.45
N TYR A 262 1.83 -1.06 -5.20
CA TYR A 262 2.36 -1.60 -3.96
C TYR A 262 2.56 -0.46 -2.96
N LEU A 263 1.51 -0.11 -2.25
CA LEU A 263 1.50 0.97 -1.26
C LEU A 263 1.45 0.39 0.14
N ASN A 264 2.28 0.89 1.05
CA ASN A 264 2.17 0.55 2.45
C ASN A 264 0.86 1.12 3.02
N ARG A 265 -0.10 0.24 3.35
CA ARG A 265 -1.41 0.63 3.91
C ARG A 265 -1.34 1.33 5.27
N HIS A 266 -0.22 1.22 5.99
CA HIS A 266 -0.01 2.00 7.22
C HIS A 266 0.39 3.45 6.92
N ALA A 267 1.05 3.69 5.78
CA ALA A 267 1.42 5.03 5.33
C ALA A 267 0.29 5.72 4.56
N TYR A 268 -0.45 4.94 3.77
CA TYR A 268 -1.42 5.41 2.79
C TYR A 268 -2.78 4.75 2.95
N ASP A 269 -3.81 5.58 3.02
CA ASP A 269 -5.21 5.15 2.92
C ASP A 269 -5.76 5.54 1.55
N VAL A 270 -6.29 4.57 0.80
CA VAL A 270 -6.74 4.76 -0.59
C VAL A 270 -8.24 4.53 -0.68
N SER A 271 -8.97 5.60 -1.01
CA SER A 271 -10.41 5.57 -1.25
C SER A 271 -10.71 5.58 -2.75
N LEU A 272 -11.57 4.68 -3.21
CA LEU A 272 -11.94 4.58 -4.62
C LEU A 272 -13.10 5.54 -4.93
N VAL A 273 -12.94 6.35 -5.98
CA VAL A 273 -13.98 7.25 -6.49
C VAL A 273 -14.36 6.85 -7.91
N ASP A 274 -15.67 6.70 -8.15
CA ASP A 274 -16.20 6.37 -9.46
C ASP A 274 -16.15 7.58 -10.40
N THR A 275 -15.50 7.43 -11.54
CA THR A 275 -15.38 8.46 -12.58
C THR A 275 -16.27 8.17 -13.78
N ARG A 276 -17.11 7.12 -13.72
CA ARG A 276 -18.10 6.84 -14.76
C ARG A 276 -19.28 7.78 -14.62
N VAL A 277 -19.98 7.94 -15.74
CA VAL A 277 -21.23 8.70 -15.79
C VAL A 277 -22.28 8.01 -14.93
N GLN A 278 -22.78 8.73 -13.93
CA GLN A 278 -23.89 8.32 -13.08
C GLN A 278 -25.17 8.97 -13.61
N THR A 279 -26.24 8.18 -13.67
CA THR A 279 -27.58 8.68 -14.00
C THR A 279 -28.47 8.50 -12.78
N TRP A 280 -29.05 9.59 -12.31
CA TRP A 280 -30.06 9.59 -11.25
C TRP A 280 -31.41 9.98 -11.81
N GLU A 281 -32.42 9.15 -11.52
CA GLU A 281 -33.78 9.40 -11.94
C GLU A 281 -34.67 9.70 -10.72
N TYR A 282 -35.47 10.75 -10.84
CA TYR A 282 -36.48 11.15 -9.87
C TYR A 282 -37.84 10.92 -10.50
N LYS A 283 -38.52 9.83 -10.14
CA LYS A 283 -39.73 9.36 -10.85
C LYS A 283 -40.76 8.77 -9.90
N GLY A 284 -42.03 8.83 -10.29
CA GLY A 284 -43.13 8.27 -9.51
C GLY A 284 -43.38 9.00 -8.17
N GLY A 285 -44.15 8.34 -7.30
CA GLY A 285 -44.60 8.87 -6.02
C GLY A 285 -45.87 9.72 -6.11
N TYR A 286 -46.59 9.68 -7.24
CA TYR A 286 -47.80 10.45 -7.48
C TYR A 286 -48.90 9.61 -8.12
N ARG A 287 -50.11 10.15 -8.09
CA ARG A 287 -51.29 9.54 -8.70
C ARG A 287 -51.79 10.45 -9.82
N ARG A 288 -51.77 9.94 -11.05
CA ARG A 288 -52.21 10.67 -12.23
C ARG A 288 -53.72 10.53 -12.40
N ARG A 289 -54.44 11.65 -12.35
CA ARG A 289 -55.85 11.73 -12.74
C ARG A 289 -55.91 12.08 -14.23
N ILE A 290 -56.63 11.28 -15.00
CA ILE A 290 -56.82 11.48 -16.44
C ILE A 290 -58.31 11.70 -16.65
N ILE A 291 -58.66 12.83 -17.27
CA ILE A 291 -60.02 13.17 -17.65
C ILE A 291 -60.12 12.95 -19.15
N ASP A 292 -60.75 11.85 -19.54
CA ASP A 292 -61.00 11.52 -20.93
C ASP A 292 -62.23 12.32 -21.39
N LEU A 293 -62.02 13.24 -22.33
CA LEU A 293 -63.07 14.07 -22.93
C LEU A 293 -63.59 13.38 -24.20
N SER A 294 -64.89 13.18 -24.29
CA SER A 294 -65.56 12.67 -25.49
C SER A 294 -66.78 13.51 -25.82
N ILE A 295 -67.19 13.52 -27.08
CA ILE A 295 -68.39 14.23 -27.53
C ILE A 295 -69.43 13.16 -27.88
N ASP A 296 -70.61 13.24 -27.28
CA ASP A 296 -71.70 12.32 -27.59
C ASP A 296 -72.39 12.66 -28.93
N GLN A 297 -73.30 11.79 -29.38
CA GLN A 297 -74.01 11.97 -30.64
C GLN A 297 -74.91 13.22 -30.66
N GLN A 298 -75.19 13.83 -29.49
CA GLN A 298 -75.95 15.06 -29.35
C GLN A 298 -75.05 16.31 -29.27
N GLY A 299 -73.72 16.15 -29.35
CA GLY A 299 -72.78 17.26 -29.29
C GLY A 299 -72.43 17.72 -27.87
N ASN A 300 -72.81 16.98 -26.83
CA ASN A 300 -72.44 17.32 -25.45
C ASN A 300 -71.08 16.71 -25.07
N LEU A 301 -70.34 17.44 -24.24
CA LEU A 301 -69.09 16.98 -23.64
C LEU A 301 -69.35 15.97 -22.52
N GLN A 302 -68.91 14.74 -22.72
CA GLN A 302 -68.85 13.67 -21.73
C GLN A 302 -67.43 13.59 -21.16
N GLN A 303 -67.32 13.58 -19.83
CA GLN A 303 -66.04 13.48 -19.13
C GLN A 303 -66.00 12.18 -18.34
N SER A 304 -65.05 11.32 -18.66
CA SER A 304 -64.78 10.10 -17.89
C SER A 304 -63.48 10.28 -17.12
N GLU A 305 -63.49 10.01 -15.83
CA GLU A 305 -62.30 10.07 -15.00
C GLU A 305 -61.70 8.69 -14.82
N ARG A 306 -60.40 8.58 -15.01
CA ARG A 306 -59.61 7.43 -14.56
C ARG A 306 -58.39 7.88 -13.79
N THR A 307 -57.93 7.01 -12.91
CA THR A 307 -56.80 7.29 -12.04
C THR A 307 -55.75 6.21 -12.19
N VAL A 308 -54.50 6.61 -12.37
CA VAL A 308 -53.35 5.72 -12.52
C VAL A 308 -52.36 6.03 -11.41
N ASP A 309 -52.00 5.02 -10.63
CA ASP A 309 -50.97 5.14 -9.59
C ASP A 309 -49.58 4.96 -10.21
N SER A 310 -48.67 5.90 -9.96
CA SER A 310 -47.29 5.84 -10.43
C SER A 310 -46.38 5.68 -9.21
N PRO A 311 -46.15 4.46 -8.72
CA PRO A 311 -45.25 4.23 -7.59
C PRO A 311 -43.80 4.58 -7.96
N VAL A 312 -42.96 4.87 -6.96
CA VAL A 312 -41.53 5.10 -7.17
C VAL A 312 -40.87 3.77 -7.57
N PRO A 313 -40.23 3.68 -8.76
CA PRO A 313 -39.57 2.46 -9.17
C PRO A 313 -38.31 2.22 -8.34
N SER A 314 -37.91 0.96 -8.13
CA SER A 314 -36.71 0.62 -7.35
C SER A 314 -35.39 1.12 -7.94
N SER A 315 -35.40 1.52 -9.23
CA SER A 315 -34.25 2.10 -9.93
C SER A 315 -34.17 3.63 -9.79
N ALA A 316 -35.22 4.29 -9.29
CA ALA A 316 -35.17 5.72 -9.03
C ALA A 316 -34.43 5.98 -7.72
N VAL A 317 -33.71 7.10 -7.70
CA VAL A 317 -33.04 7.61 -6.50
C VAL A 317 -34.06 8.05 -5.47
N ASP A 318 -35.10 8.74 -5.93
CA ASP A 318 -36.15 9.30 -5.09
C ASP A 318 -37.43 9.54 -5.91
N ALA A 319 -38.52 9.89 -5.22
CA ALA A 319 -39.77 10.29 -5.84
C ALA A 319 -39.60 11.56 -6.69
N SER A 320 -40.53 11.75 -7.64
CA SER A 320 -40.62 12.98 -8.43
C SER A 320 -40.60 14.25 -7.57
N VAL A 321 -40.13 15.35 -8.15
CA VAL A 321 -40.04 16.62 -7.45
C VAL A 321 -41.37 17.34 -7.57
N PHE A 322 -42.10 17.45 -6.46
CA PHE A 322 -43.35 18.19 -6.40
C PHE A 322 -43.10 19.70 -6.40
N VAL A 323 -43.71 20.39 -7.36
CA VAL A 323 -43.73 21.85 -7.42
C VAL A 323 -45.17 22.33 -7.30
N LYS A 324 -45.37 23.42 -6.55
CA LYS A 324 -46.69 24.00 -6.34
C LYS A 324 -46.91 25.16 -7.29
N VAL A 325 -47.82 25.02 -8.24
CA VAL A 325 -48.13 26.05 -9.24
C VAL A 325 -49.64 26.22 -9.32
N GLU A 326 -50.12 27.46 -9.20
CA GLU A 326 -51.56 27.79 -9.20
C GLU A 326 -52.38 27.00 -8.15
N GLY A 327 -51.75 26.62 -7.03
CA GLY A 327 -52.37 25.83 -5.96
C GLY A 327 -52.37 24.32 -6.20
N TRP A 328 -51.92 23.85 -7.37
CA TRP A 328 -51.79 22.44 -7.72
C TRP A 328 -50.39 21.92 -7.41
N ASP A 329 -50.32 20.69 -6.89
CA ASP A 329 -49.05 19.96 -6.75
C ASP A 329 -48.77 19.21 -8.05
N ILE A 330 -47.79 19.69 -8.80
CA ILE A 330 -47.39 19.12 -10.08
C ILE A 330 -46.11 18.28 -9.87
N PRO A 331 -46.15 16.96 -10.08
CA PRO A 331 -44.95 16.13 -10.03
C PRO A 331 -44.07 16.39 -11.26
N GLN A 332 -42.80 16.71 -11.04
CA GLN A 332 -41.80 16.83 -12.10
C GLN A 332 -40.86 15.63 -12.05
N GLU A 333 -40.88 14.83 -13.11
CA GLU A 333 -39.93 13.75 -13.30
C GLU A 333 -38.65 14.28 -13.92
N LEU A 334 -37.52 13.88 -13.35
CA LEU A 334 -36.22 14.45 -13.72
C LEU A 334 -35.21 13.34 -13.89
N ARG A 335 -34.26 13.58 -14.80
CA ARG A 335 -33.07 12.76 -14.96
C ARG A 335 -31.86 13.67 -14.85
N ALA A 336 -31.04 13.43 -13.84
CA ALA A 336 -29.76 14.09 -13.66
C ALA A 336 -28.65 13.15 -14.09
N VAL A 337 -27.69 13.66 -14.86
CA VAL A 337 -26.50 12.92 -15.27
C VAL A 337 -25.30 13.67 -14.74
N ALA A 338 -24.46 12.98 -13.98
CA ALA A 338 -23.29 13.56 -13.34
C ALA A 338 -22.08 12.66 -13.54
N GLN A 339 -20.90 13.26 -13.63
CA GLN A 339 -19.63 12.55 -13.71
C GLN A 339 -18.59 13.33 -12.90
N VAL A 340 -17.75 12.60 -12.17
CA VAL A 340 -16.61 13.18 -11.49
C VAL A 340 -15.39 13.08 -12.41
N ALA A 341 -14.84 14.23 -12.81
CA ALA A 341 -13.56 14.25 -13.51
C ALA A 341 -12.45 13.74 -12.58
N PRO A 342 -11.51 12.91 -13.06
CA PRO A 342 -10.42 12.35 -12.25
C PRO A 342 -9.72 13.40 -11.36
N GLU A 343 -9.35 14.53 -11.92
CA GLU A 343 -8.67 15.65 -11.26
C GLU A 343 -9.46 16.24 -10.07
N ASN A 344 -10.79 16.11 -10.08
CA ASN A 344 -11.67 16.62 -9.02
C ASN A 344 -12.02 15.56 -7.97
N ALA A 345 -11.61 14.30 -8.18
CA ALA A 345 -11.94 13.20 -7.27
C ALA A 345 -11.44 13.43 -5.83
N PRO A 346 -10.23 13.97 -5.57
CA PRO A 346 -9.81 14.26 -4.20
C PRO A 346 -10.68 15.31 -3.51
N ILE A 347 -11.14 16.32 -4.23
CA ILE A 347 -12.01 17.37 -3.68
C ILE A 347 -13.35 16.75 -3.26
N VAL A 348 -13.91 15.92 -4.15
CA VAL A 348 -15.13 15.16 -3.90
C VAL A 348 -14.99 14.26 -2.67
N ALA A 349 -13.91 13.48 -2.62
CA ALA A 349 -13.65 12.55 -1.53
C ALA A 349 -13.45 13.24 -0.17
N GLY A 350 -12.68 14.33 -0.15
CA GLY A 350 -12.42 15.09 1.07
C GLY A 350 -13.63 15.91 1.57
N SER A 351 -14.53 16.31 0.68
CA SER A 351 -15.67 17.16 1.04
C SER A 351 -16.87 16.37 1.58
N VAL A 352 -17.18 15.24 0.95
CA VAL A 352 -18.47 14.54 1.17
C VAL A 352 -18.29 13.06 1.45
N GLY A 353 -17.14 12.48 1.09
CA GLY A 353 -16.85 11.05 1.18
C GLY A 353 -17.01 10.36 -0.17
N GLY A 354 -18.16 9.75 -0.44
CA GLY A 354 -18.42 9.00 -1.66
C GLY A 354 -19.47 9.64 -2.57
N ILE A 355 -19.66 9.03 -3.74
CA ILE A 355 -20.65 9.47 -4.73
C ILE A 355 -22.09 9.38 -4.20
N HIS A 356 -22.36 8.41 -3.32
CA HIS A 356 -23.69 8.22 -2.72
C HIS A 356 -24.00 9.32 -1.71
N GLU A 357 -23.01 9.75 -0.92
CA GLU A 357 -23.15 10.84 0.01
C GLU A 357 -23.36 12.17 -0.72
N ILE A 358 -22.71 12.37 -1.87
CA ILE A 358 -22.95 13.54 -2.73
C ILE A 358 -24.41 13.55 -3.23
N GLU A 359 -24.89 12.42 -3.72
CA GLU A 359 -26.26 12.27 -4.22
C GLU A 359 -27.29 12.69 -3.18
N GLN A 360 -27.18 12.16 -1.96
CA GLN A 360 -28.17 12.39 -0.90
C GLN A 360 -28.01 13.72 -0.18
N ARG A 361 -26.77 14.16 0.09
CA ARG A 361 -26.52 15.36 0.91
C ARG A 361 -26.45 16.65 0.12
N ILE A 362 -26.11 16.58 -1.17
CA ILE A 362 -25.89 17.77 -2.00
C ILE A 362 -26.87 17.79 -3.17
N LEU A 363 -26.83 16.80 -4.05
CA LEU A 363 -27.50 16.89 -5.35
C LEU A 363 -29.02 16.76 -5.23
N THR A 364 -29.53 15.85 -4.42
CA THR A 364 -30.99 15.71 -4.22
C THR A 364 -31.61 17.00 -3.64
N PRO A 365 -31.09 17.59 -2.54
CA PRO A 365 -31.59 18.87 -2.04
C PRO A 365 -31.47 20.02 -3.05
N LEU A 366 -30.34 20.11 -3.76
CA LEU A 366 -30.07 21.18 -4.72
C LEU A 366 -31.00 21.08 -5.94
N ILE A 367 -31.20 19.89 -6.51
CA ILE A 367 -32.16 19.67 -7.59
C ILE A 367 -33.57 20.04 -7.14
N ARG A 368 -34.01 19.58 -5.96
CA ARG A 368 -35.33 19.92 -5.41
C ARG A 368 -35.51 21.42 -5.18
N SER A 369 -34.44 22.13 -4.82
CA SER A 369 -34.44 23.59 -4.63
C SER A 369 -34.52 24.30 -5.98
N ILE A 370 -33.64 23.98 -6.94
CA ILE A 370 -33.61 24.58 -8.27
C ILE A 370 -34.95 24.38 -8.98
N VAL A 371 -35.48 23.15 -8.98
CA VAL A 371 -36.74 22.85 -9.68
C VAL A 371 -37.91 23.64 -9.06
N ARG A 372 -37.97 23.76 -7.73
CA ARG A 372 -38.96 24.63 -7.05
C ARG A 372 -38.78 26.10 -7.38
N ASN A 373 -37.55 26.61 -7.40
CA ASN A 373 -37.27 28.00 -7.72
C ASN A 373 -37.62 28.33 -9.17
N VAL A 374 -37.27 27.45 -10.11
CA VAL A 374 -37.55 27.64 -11.54
C VAL A 374 -39.04 27.48 -11.83
N ALA A 375 -39.76 26.58 -11.15
CA ALA A 375 -41.22 26.46 -11.31
C ALA A 375 -41.99 27.59 -10.62
N GLY A 376 -41.45 28.16 -9.54
CA GLY A 376 -42.02 29.31 -8.84
C GLY A 376 -41.63 30.67 -9.42
N SER A 377 -40.78 30.72 -10.45
CA SER A 377 -40.32 31.96 -11.04
C SER A 377 -41.35 32.56 -12.01
N THR A 378 -41.03 33.74 -12.53
CA THR A 378 -41.79 34.37 -13.62
C THR A 378 -41.14 34.04 -14.95
N ILE A 379 -41.98 33.86 -15.97
CA ILE A 379 -41.55 33.58 -17.34
C ILE A 379 -41.96 34.74 -18.25
N ARG A 380 -41.16 34.96 -19.30
CA ARG A 380 -41.45 35.92 -20.35
C ARG A 380 -42.10 35.20 -21.52
N VAL A 381 -43.39 35.40 -21.72
CA VAL A 381 -44.16 34.73 -22.79
C VAL A 381 -44.50 35.69 -23.92
N PRO A 382 -44.49 35.25 -25.18
CA PRO A 382 -44.92 36.07 -26.30
C PRO A 382 -46.42 36.34 -26.22
N LYS A 383 -46.82 37.61 -26.28
CA LYS A 383 -48.20 38.04 -26.40
C LYS A 383 -48.62 37.91 -27.86
N LYS A 384 -49.46 36.91 -28.15
CA LYS A 384 -49.99 36.67 -29.51
C LYS A 384 -51.33 37.40 -29.71
N ASP A 385 -51.48 38.04 -30.86
CA ASP A 385 -52.77 38.52 -31.39
C ASP A 385 -53.01 37.80 -32.71
N GLY A 386 -53.94 36.84 -32.71
CA GLY A 386 -53.99 35.81 -33.75
C GLY A 386 -52.68 35.02 -33.82
N ASP A 387 -52.05 34.99 -35.00
CA ASP A 387 -50.81 34.26 -35.28
C ASP A 387 -49.54 35.11 -35.17
N GLN A 388 -49.68 36.42 -34.89
CA GLN A 388 -48.55 37.36 -34.80
C GLN A 388 -48.16 37.63 -33.34
N ILE A 389 -46.84 37.66 -33.08
CA ILE A 389 -46.28 38.03 -31.77
C ILE A 389 -46.20 39.56 -31.69
N VAL A 390 -47.04 40.16 -30.86
CA VAL A 390 -47.19 41.63 -30.72
C VAL A 390 -46.34 42.20 -29.58
N GLY A 391 -45.79 41.34 -28.73
CA GLY A 391 -44.92 41.75 -27.63
C GLY A 391 -44.59 40.59 -26.69
N TYR A 392 -44.05 40.91 -25.51
CA TYR A 392 -43.77 39.92 -24.47
C TYR A 392 -44.32 40.39 -23.13
N GLU A 393 -44.90 39.47 -22.37
CA GLU A 393 -45.42 39.71 -21.03
C GLU A 393 -44.65 38.85 -20.01
N VAL A 394 -44.29 39.45 -18.88
CA VAL A 394 -43.70 38.71 -17.74
C VAL A 394 -44.82 38.36 -16.79
N ARG A 395 -45.05 37.07 -16.57
CA ARG A 395 -46.09 36.55 -15.66
C ARG A 395 -45.57 35.38 -14.84
N PRO A 396 -46.19 35.04 -13.68
CA PRO A 396 -45.90 33.80 -12.98
C PRO A 396 -46.08 32.58 -13.89
N THR A 397 -45.24 31.57 -13.67
CA THR A 397 -45.37 30.26 -14.32
C THR A 397 -46.74 29.66 -14.01
N ARG A 398 -47.41 29.14 -15.02
CA ARG A 398 -48.69 28.40 -14.92
C ARG A 398 -48.46 26.92 -15.15
N VAL A 399 -49.44 26.09 -14.78
CA VAL A 399 -49.32 24.63 -14.88
C VAL A 399 -49.00 24.16 -16.30
N LEU A 400 -49.63 24.77 -17.31
CA LEU A 400 -49.42 24.42 -18.72
C LEU A 400 -48.02 24.77 -19.23
N ASP A 401 -47.36 25.78 -18.64
CA ASP A 401 -46.00 26.18 -19.02
C ASP A 401 -44.95 25.14 -18.58
N LEU A 402 -45.33 24.19 -17.71
CA LEU A 402 -44.48 23.05 -17.33
C LEU A 402 -44.56 21.89 -18.35
N ILE A 403 -45.53 21.94 -19.27
CA ILE A 403 -45.77 20.90 -20.28
C ILE A 403 -45.34 21.39 -21.66
N GLU A 404 -45.68 22.63 -22.01
CA GLU A 404 -45.39 23.26 -23.30
C GLU A 404 -44.54 24.53 -23.11
N ASN A 405 -43.50 24.69 -23.92
CA ASN A 405 -42.62 25.86 -24.00
C ASN A 405 -41.54 26.02 -22.91
N ARG A 406 -40.51 25.16 -22.96
CA ARG A 406 -39.17 25.58 -22.59
C ARG A 406 -38.24 25.40 -23.78
N GLU A 407 -38.10 26.46 -24.58
CA GLU A 407 -36.86 26.69 -25.33
C GLU A 407 -35.75 27.14 -24.37
#